data_AF-A0AAW0JCI9-F1
#
_entry.id   AF-A0AAW0JCI9-F1
#
_cell.length_a   1.000
_cell.length_b   1.000
_cell.length_c   1.000
_cell.angle_alpha   90.00
_cell.angle_beta   90.00
_cell.angle_gamma   90.00
#
_symmetry.space_group_name_H-M   'P 1'
#
loop_
_entity.id
_entity.type
_entity.pdbx_description
1 polymer ?
#
loop_
_entity_poly.entity_id
_entity_poly.type
_entity_poly.pdbx_seq_one_letter_code
_entity_poly.pdbx_strand_id
1 'polypeptide(L)' 'LDYLAVATYDDAIPAHLVLDAREIVLVEGVKLDHVQPGIYSLHCLPLRLPKADGSPARCILIK' A
#
# COMPACT_ATOMS: atom_id res chain seq x y z
N LEU A 1 0.69 2.15 -4.22
CA LEU A 1 -0.07 2.72 -5.36
C LEU A 1 -0.75 3.99 -4.90
N ASP A 2 -0.83 4.99 -5.76
CA ASP A 2 -1.47 6.28 -5.51
C ASP A 2 -2.98 6.32 -5.85
N TYR A 3 -3.56 5.14 -6.04
CA TYR A 3 -5.00 4.90 -6.13
C TYR A 3 -5.52 4.21 -4.86
N LEU A 4 -6.84 4.20 -4.68
CA LEU A 4 -7.50 3.59 -3.52
C LEU A 4 -7.43 2.06 -3.48
N ALA A 5 -7.13 1.40 -4.61
CA ALA A 5 -7.04 -0.05 -4.72
C ALA A 5 -6.02 -0.46 -5.79
N VAL A 6 -5.48 -1.67 -5.65
CA VAL A 6 -4.52 -2.29 -6.58
C VAL A 6 -5.15 -2.76 -7.88
N ALA A 7 -6.47 -2.93 -7.90
CA ALA A 7 -7.23 -3.37 -9.05
C ALA A 7 -8.59 -2.68 -9.11
N THR A 8 -9.28 -2.85 -10.24
CA THR A 8 -10.69 -2.49 -10.41
C THR A 8 -11.57 -3.28 -9.44
N TYR A 9 -12.83 -2.86 -9.29
CA TYR A 9 -13.77 -3.53 -8.40
C TYR A 9 -13.93 -5.02 -8.73
N ASP A 10 -14.08 -5.36 -10.01
CA ASP A 10 -14.29 -6.75 -10.46
C ASP A 10 -13.06 -7.65 -10.21
N ASP A 11 -11.86 -7.07 -10.21
CA ASP A 11 -10.58 -7.79 -10.07
C ASP A 11 -9.93 -7.62 -8.69
N ALA A 12 -10.59 -6.96 -7.74
CA ALA A 12 -10.02 -6.64 -6.43
C ALA A 12 -9.56 -7.90 -5.67
N ILE A 13 -10.43 -8.91 -5.55
CA ILE A 13 -10.12 -10.16 -4.86
C ILE A 13 -9.00 -10.95 -5.55
N PRO A 14 -9.06 -11.28 -6.85
CA PRO A 14 -8.01 -12.07 -7.49
C PRO A 14 -6.65 -11.37 -7.43
N ALA A 15 -6.60 -10.03 -7.58
CA ALA A 15 -5.36 -9.28 -7.43
C ALA A 15 -4.77 -9.39 -6.01
N HIS A 16 -5.59 -9.22 -4.97
CA HIS A 16 -5.13 -9.33 -3.58
C HIS A 16 -4.60 -10.73 -3.27
N LEU A 17 -5.30 -11.79 -3.67
CA LEU A 17 -4.88 -13.17 -3.42
C LEU A 17 -3.56 -13.53 -4.11
N VAL A 18 -3.33 -13.04 -5.33
CA VAL A 18 -2.07 -13.27 -6.07
C VAL A 18 -0.87 -12.62 -5.39
N LEU A 19 -1.08 -11.45 -4.77
CA LEU A 19 -0.03 -10.70 -4.06
C LEU A 19 0.21 -11.25 -2.66
N ASP A 20 -0.86 -11.60 -1.94
CA ASP A 20 -0.78 -12.24 -0.62
C ASP A 20 -0.06 -13.60 -0.69
N ALA A 21 -0.36 -14.41 -1.70
CA ALA A 21 0.35 -15.67 -1.96
C ALA A 21 1.87 -15.51 -2.23
N ARG A 22 2.33 -14.28 -2.46
CA ARG A 22 3.74 -13.91 -2.64
C ARG A 22 4.31 -13.11 -1.47
N GLU A 23 3.57 -13.01 -0.37
CA GLU A 23 3.94 -12.25 0.83
C GLU A 23 4.23 -10.77 0.51
N ILE A 24 3.54 -10.21 -0.49
CA ILE A 24 3.70 -8.80 -0.88
C ILE A 24 2.75 -7.94 -0.05
N VAL A 25 3.30 -7.02 0.74
CA VAL A 25 2.53 -6.04 1.48
C VAL A 25 2.01 -4.94 0.56
N LEU A 26 0.69 -4.79 0.50
CA LEU A 26 0.03 -3.71 -0.23
C LEU A 26 0.07 -2.40 0.54
N VAL A 27 0.47 -1.33 -0.16
CA VAL A 27 0.35 0.05 0.31
C VAL A 27 -0.43 0.82 -0.75
N GLU A 28 -1.66 1.20 -0.42
CA GLU A 28 -2.61 1.87 -1.31
C GLU A 28 -2.92 3.29 -0.81
N GLY A 29 -3.45 4.14 -1.68
CA GLY A 29 -3.85 5.50 -1.35
C GLY A 29 -2.70 6.44 -1.01
N VAL A 30 -1.47 6.18 -1.47
CA VAL A 30 -0.35 7.11 -1.23
C VAL A 30 -0.49 8.37 -2.08
N LYS A 31 -0.06 9.51 -1.56
CA LYS A 31 -0.09 10.79 -2.30
C LYS A 31 1.27 11.09 -2.90
N LEU A 32 1.39 11.09 -4.23
CA LEU A 32 2.68 11.23 -4.93
C LEU A 32 2.80 12.45 -5.87
N ASP A 33 1.78 13.30 -6.01
CA ASP A 33 1.72 14.43 -6.98
C ASP A 33 2.98 15.33 -7.07
N HIS A 34 3.73 15.46 -5.99
CA HIS A 34 4.90 16.35 -5.90
C HIS A 34 6.19 15.61 -5.52
N VAL A 35 6.18 14.28 -5.61
CA VAL A 35 7.34 13.45 -5.34
C VAL A 35 8.10 13.22 -6.65
N GLN A 36 9.39 13.60 -6.68
CA GLN A 36 10.23 13.31 -7.84
C GLN A 36 10.57 11.81 -7.90
N PRO A 37 10.69 11.21 -9.11
CA PRO A 37 11.18 9.85 -9.25
C PRO A 37 12.58 9.68 -8.66
N GLY A 38 12.81 8.58 -7.94
CA GLY A 38 14.09 8.29 -7.30
C GLY A 38 13.99 7.17 -6.27
N ILE A 39 15.12 6.90 -5.60
CA ILE A 39 15.19 5.92 -4.51
C ILE A 39 14.98 6.66 -3.19
N TYR A 40 14.09 6.12 -2.35
CA TYR A 40 13.75 6.65 -1.03
C TYR A 40 13.68 5.51 -0.02
N SER A 41 13.96 5.82 1.23
CA SER A 41 13.58 4.98 2.37
C SER A 41 12.12 5.23 2.71
N LEU A 42 11.27 4.20 2.54
CA LEU A 42 9.85 4.25 2.90
C LEU A 42 9.65 3.85 4.36
N HIS A 43 9.08 4.76 5.15
CA HIS A 43 8.59 4.47 6.49
C HIS A 43 7.06 4.45 6.44
N CYS A 44 6.46 3.27 6.58
CA CYS A 44 5.01 3.06 6.42
C CYS A 44 4.53 2.07 7.48
N LEU A 45 4.47 2.56 8.72
CA LEU A 45 4.16 1.76 9.91
C LEU A 45 2.64 1.72 10.13
N PRO A 46 2.00 0.55 10.06
CA PRO A 46 0.56 0.43 10.32
C PRO A 46 0.26 0.62 11.81
N LEU A 47 -0.93 1.14 12.12
CA LEU A 47 -1.45 1.07 13.48
C LEU A 47 -1.65 -0.39 13.89
N ARG A 48 -1.38 -0.70 15.16
CA ARG A 48 -1.61 -2.04 15.71
C ARG A 48 -3.10 -2.26 15.95
N LEU A 49 -3.77 -2.89 14.98
CA LEU A 49 -5.20 -3.21 15.00
C LEU A 49 -5.39 -4.73 14.95
N PRO A 50 -5.54 -5.41 16.11
CA PRO A 50 -5.72 -6.85 16.13
C PRO A 50 -6.98 -7.28 15.36
N LYS A 51 -6.86 -8.35 14.57
CA LYS A 51 -7.94 -8.94 13.75
C LYS A 51 -8.47 -8.05 12.61
N ALA A 52 -7.78 -6.96 12.28
CA ALA A 52 -8.12 -6.16 11.11
C ALA A 52 -7.44 -6.72 9.86
N ASP A 53 -8.13 -6.63 8.72
CA ASP A 53 -7.62 -7.06 7.40
C ASP A 53 -6.70 -6.01 6.75
N GLY A 54 -6.54 -4.87 7.41
CA GLY A 54 -5.72 -3.75 6.97
C GLY A 54 -5.63 -2.69 8.07
N SER A 55 -4.75 -1.72 7.88
CA SER A 55 -4.56 -0.65 8.86
C SER A 55 -4.14 0.64 8.16
N PRO A 56 -4.70 1.81 8.55
CA PRO A 56 -4.21 3.07 8.05
C PRO A 56 -2.76 3.27 8.49
N ALA A 57 -1.96 3.87 7.61
CA ALA A 57 -0.57 4.18 7.87
C ALA A 57 -0.23 5.61 7.44
N ARG A 58 0.67 6.25 8.18
CA ARG A 58 1.35 7.45 7.69
C ARG A 58 2.60 7.00 6.97
N CYS A 59 2.60 7.12 5.64
CA CYS A 59 3.73 6.70 4.81
C CYS A 59 4.58 7.92 4.46
N ILE A 60 5.86 7.87 4.84
CA ILE A 60 6.83 8.97 4.74
C ILE A 60 7.99 8.48 3.88
N LEU A 61 8.39 9.30 2.91
CA LEU A 61 9.58 9.08 2.10
C LEU A 61 10.73 9.91 2.67
N ILE A 62 11.87 9.27 2.91
CA ILE A 62 13.11 9.91 3.38
C ILE A 62 14.19 9.63 2.33
N LYS A 63 14.95 10.66 1.93
CA LYS A 63 16.13 10.48 1.07
C LYS A 63 17.30 9.92 1.86
#